data_AF-A0A7X0EE86-F1
#
_entry.id   AF-A0A7X0EE86-F1
#
_cell.length_a   1.000
_cell.length_b   1.000
_cell.length_c   1.000
_cell.angle_alpha   90.00
_cell.angle_beta   90.00
_cell.angle_gamma   90.00
#
_symmetry.space_group_name_H-M   'P 1'
#
loop_
_entity.id
_entity.type
_entity.pdbx_description
1 polymer ?
#
loop_
_entity_poly.entity_id
_entity_poly.type
_entity_poly.pdbx_seq_one_letter_code
_entity_poly.pdbx_strand_id
1 'polypeptide(L)'
;MTIWSHVARSRLSGLLALAAVVMAPLPVTAAGASNEYAEIDTREAVDLVKTLAATQGHENDALVATIQRQPQKYPPVVFFPLAQLLYRQGDLDGAIFWLNAGRLRATFDARLCTDRSAGAGVGALMATMPPELRRAQFDDTGKLRAIMERVITWDETTPYDYDHRWIALHGLGAMRHGLEAGDNGPAQPLTIPKDQWDAVARKSRAELREGFALAIDSVEKNRPPQQAGAPQPGKPNP
;
A
#
# COMPACT_ATOMS: atom_id res chain seq x y z
N MET A 1 -34.81 41.56 24.66
CA MET A 1 -34.06 41.34 25.91
C MET A 1 -34.18 39.87 26.27
N THR A 2 -33.17 39.03 25.98
CA THR A 2 -32.11 38.53 26.92
C THR A 2 -32.70 37.57 27.98
N ILE A 3 -32.20 36.37 28.33
CA ILE A 3 -30.98 35.57 28.13
C ILE A 3 -31.43 34.11 28.37
N TRP A 4 -31.00 33.14 27.56
CA TRP A 4 -30.83 31.76 28.02
C TRP A 4 -29.36 31.39 27.85
N SER A 5 -28.75 31.04 28.98
CA SER A 5 -27.35 30.68 29.14
C SER A 5 -27.22 29.18 29.39
N HIS A 6 -26.03 28.68 29.03
CA HIS A 6 -25.49 27.31 29.20
C HIS A 6 -25.81 26.39 28.00
N VAL A 7 -24.87 25.62 27.42
CA VAL A 7 -23.74 24.89 28.01
C VAL A 7 -22.62 24.66 26.97
N ALA A 8 -21.38 24.68 27.47
CA ALA A 8 -20.13 24.02 27.06
C ALA A 8 -19.53 24.22 25.66
N ARG A 9 -18.47 25.05 25.65
CA ARG A 9 -17.20 24.68 25.01
C ARG A 9 -16.60 23.46 25.73
N SER A 10 -16.19 22.45 24.97
CA SER A 10 -15.03 21.63 25.37
C SER A 10 -14.35 21.09 24.12
N ARG A 11 -13.15 21.63 23.87
CA ARG A 11 -12.16 21.08 22.95
C ARG A 11 -11.47 19.92 23.69
N LEU A 12 -11.54 18.72 23.14
CA LEU A 12 -10.56 17.65 23.34
C LEU A 12 -10.40 17.00 21.97
N SER A 13 -9.32 17.24 21.23
CA SER A 13 -8.03 16.56 21.41
C SER A 13 -8.20 15.06 21.56
N GLY A 14 -8.58 14.40 20.46
CA GLY A 14 -8.46 12.96 20.29
C GLY A 14 -7.29 12.67 19.36
N LEU A 15 -6.07 12.68 19.89
CA LEU A 15 -4.93 12.02 19.25
C LEU A 15 -5.27 10.53 19.14
N LEU A 16 -5.58 10.06 17.93
CA LEU A 16 -5.48 8.64 17.61
C LEU A 16 -4.00 8.29 17.52
N ALA A 17 -3.44 7.80 18.62
CA ALA A 17 -2.22 7.01 18.58
C ALA A 17 -2.54 5.71 17.85
N LEU A 18 -2.34 5.68 16.53
CA LEU A 18 -2.22 4.42 15.81
C LEU A 18 -0.91 3.78 16.27
N ALA A 19 -1.01 2.80 17.17
CA ALA A 19 0.12 1.98 17.57
C ALA A 19 0.65 1.28 16.32
N ALA A 20 1.82 1.72 15.85
CA ALA A 20 2.58 1.00 14.87
C ALA A 20 3.00 -0.32 15.50
N VAL A 21 2.45 -1.44 15.01
CA VAL A 21 3.03 -2.76 15.26
C VAL A 21 4.31 -2.83 14.44
N VAL A 22 5.37 -2.22 14.96
CA VAL A 22 6.74 -2.46 14.52
C VAL A 22 7.22 -3.65 15.34
N MET A 23 7.15 -4.85 14.76
CA MET A 23 7.89 -5.99 15.30
C MET A 23 9.37 -5.62 15.24
N ALA A 24 9.99 -5.42 16.40
CA ALA A 24 11.44 -5.26 16.49
C ALA A 24 12.10 -6.59 16.09
N PRO A 25 13.19 -6.59 15.30
CA PRO A 25 13.91 -7.83 14.99
C PRO A 25 14.61 -8.34 16.25
N LEU A 26 14.28 -9.56 16.68
CA LEU A 26 15.06 -10.28 17.69
C LEU A 26 16.32 -10.87 17.03
N PRO A 27 17.47 -10.89 17.73
CA PRO A 27 18.68 -11.51 17.20
C PRO A 27 18.52 -13.04 17.18
N VAL A 28 18.47 -13.63 15.99
CA VAL A 28 18.49 -15.08 15.79
C VAL A 28 19.93 -15.49 15.47
N THR A 29 20.59 -16.18 16.39
CA THR A 29 21.82 -16.92 16.09
C THR A 29 21.49 -18.41 16.04
N ALA A 30 21.45 -18.98 14.84
CA ALA A 30 21.44 -20.42 14.63
C ALA A 30 22.42 -20.77 13.51
N ALA A 31 23.45 -21.54 13.84
CA ALA A 31 24.42 -22.07 12.91
C ALA A 31 23.88 -23.37 12.27
N GLY A 32 23.90 -23.48 10.93
CA GLY A 32 23.84 -24.78 10.26
C GLY A 32 23.01 -24.89 8.96
N ALA A 33 22.04 -24.01 8.72
CA ALA A 33 21.32 -23.89 7.45
C ALA A 33 21.11 -22.40 7.16
N SER A 34 21.25 -21.95 5.91
CA SER A 34 20.93 -20.55 5.56
C SER A 34 19.45 -20.31 5.82
N ASN A 35 19.15 -19.71 6.96
CA ASN A 35 17.81 -19.24 7.25
C ASN A 35 17.57 -18.01 6.37
N GLU A 36 16.94 -18.20 5.20
CA GLU A 36 16.66 -17.10 4.26
C GLU A 36 15.95 -15.92 4.94
N TYR A 37 15.19 -16.13 6.02
CA TYR A 37 14.59 -15.05 6.80
C TYR A 37 15.61 -14.09 7.43
N ALA A 38 16.77 -14.59 7.87
CA ALA A 38 17.81 -13.79 8.50
C ALA A 38 18.57 -12.89 7.50
N GLU A 39 18.46 -13.19 6.21
CA GLU A 39 19.08 -12.43 5.12
C GLU A 39 18.21 -11.27 4.62
N ILE A 40 16.93 -11.24 5.02
CA ILE A 40 15.99 -10.20 4.57
C ILE A 40 16.29 -8.90 5.31
N ASP A 41 16.94 -7.97 4.65
CA ASP A 41 17.18 -6.62 5.19
C ASP A 41 16.01 -5.69 4.87
N THR A 42 15.28 -5.29 5.90
CA THR A 42 14.15 -4.34 5.79
C THR A 42 14.45 -2.97 6.37
N ARG A 43 15.67 -2.72 6.87
CA ARG A 43 15.99 -1.50 7.64
C ARG A 43 15.73 -0.23 6.84
N GLU A 44 16.25 -0.16 5.62
CA GLU A 44 16.04 1.00 4.74
C GLU A 44 14.56 1.23 4.44
N ALA A 45 13.81 0.18 4.09
CA ALA A 45 12.39 0.29 3.81
C ALA A 45 11.59 0.77 5.04
N VAL A 46 11.92 0.26 6.24
CA VAL A 46 11.31 0.69 7.50
C VAL A 46 11.59 2.16 7.79
N ASP A 47 12.81 2.64 7.57
CA ASP A 47 13.17 4.04 7.80
C ASP A 47 12.46 4.97 6.81
N LEU A 48 12.33 4.56 5.55
CA LEU A 48 11.55 5.28 4.54
C LEU A 48 10.07 5.34 4.91
N VAL A 49 9.48 4.21 5.31
CA VAL A 49 8.07 4.16 5.74
C VAL A 49 7.82 5.09 6.91
N LYS A 50 8.69 5.06 7.94
CA LYS A 50 8.60 5.97 9.10
C LYS A 50 8.70 7.44 8.68
N THR A 51 9.66 7.76 7.81
CA THR A 51 9.88 9.13 7.32
C THR A 51 8.66 9.65 6.56
N LEU A 52 8.14 8.87 5.60
CA LEU A 52 6.96 9.23 4.82
C LEU A 52 5.68 9.33 5.67
N ALA A 53 5.52 8.43 6.65
CA ALA A 53 4.39 8.47 7.57
C ALA A 53 4.42 9.70 8.49
N ALA A 54 5.61 10.13 8.93
CA ALA A 54 5.78 11.30 9.77
C ALA A 54 5.62 12.63 9.00
N THR A 55 5.83 12.62 7.69
CA THR A 55 5.79 13.83 6.83
C THR A 55 4.38 14.43 6.82
N GLN A 56 4.25 15.71 7.18
CA GLN A 56 2.97 16.43 7.24
C GLN A 56 2.76 17.39 6.06
N GLY A 57 3.83 17.96 5.52
CA GLY A 57 3.81 18.89 4.40
C GLY A 57 4.75 18.45 3.29
N HIS A 58 5.60 19.37 2.85
CA HIS A 58 6.51 19.21 1.71
C HIS A 58 7.98 19.07 2.13
N GLU A 59 8.25 18.87 3.43
CA GLU A 59 9.60 18.79 4.00
C GLU A 59 10.45 17.63 3.43
N ASN A 60 9.79 16.62 2.85
CA ASN A 60 10.43 15.44 2.26
C ASN A 60 10.15 15.29 0.75
N ASP A 61 9.80 16.37 0.04
CA ASP A 61 9.51 16.31 -1.41
C ASP A 61 10.70 15.78 -2.23
N ALA A 62 11.94 16.08 -1.81
CA ALA A 62 13.14 15.54 -2.45
C ALA A 62 13.24 14.01 -2.32
N LEU A 63 12.83 13.47 -1.18
CA LEU A 63 12.76 12.02 -0.94
C LEU A 63 11.64 11.39 -1.79
N VAL A 64 10.46 12.00 -1.78
CA VAL A 64 9.32 11.59 -2.63
C VAL A 64 9.76 11.51 -4.10
N ALA A 65 10.38 12.56 -4.61
CA ALA A 65 10.84 12.60 -5.99
C ALA A 65 11.93 11.55 -6.28
N THR A 66 12.76 11.19 -5.28
CA THR A 66 13.76 10.12 -5.40
C THR A 66 13.09 8.75 -5.53
N ILE A 67 12.11 8.46 -4.68
CA ILE A 67 11.32 7.21 -4.76
C ILE A 67 10.62 7.10 -6.11
N GLN A 68 9.99 8.19 -6.57
CA GLN A 68 9.27 8.21 -7.85
C GLN A 68 10.19 8.05 -9.07
N ARG A 69 11.45 8.51 -9.00
CA ARG A 69 12.43 8.35 -10.09
C ARG A 69 13.16 7.00 -10.07
N GLN A 70 13.26 6.35 -8.91
CA GLN A 70 13.94 5.06 -8.76
C GLN A 70 13.07 4.00 -8.11
N PRO A 71 11.81 3.81 -8.55
CA PRO A 71 10.87 2.97 -7.82
C PRO A 71 11.22 1.48 -7.90
N GLN A 72 12.06 1.07 -8.86
CA GLN A 72 12.57 -0.29 -8.95
C GLN A 72 13.36 -0.72 -7.70
N LYS A 73 13.94 0.22 -6.94
CA LYS A 73 14.78 -0.07 -5.78
C LYS A 73 14.02 -0.34 -4.48
N TYR A 74 12.73 -0.04 -4.45
CA TYR A 74 11.96 -0.01 -3.21
C TYR A 74 10.92 -1.12 -3.18
N PRO A 75 10.81 -1.88 -2.07
CA PRO A 75 9.73 -2.83 -1.90
C PRO A 75 8.39 -2.08 -1.82
N PRO A 76 7.28 -2.71 -2.24
CA PRO A 76 5.99 -2.05 -2.38
C PRO A 76 5.42 -1.49 -1.07
N VAL A 77 5.87 -1.97 0.10
CA VAL A 77 5.50 -1.40 1.41
C VAL A 77 5.80 0.11 1.50
N VAL A 78 6.80 0.62 0.77
CA VAL A 78 7.15 2.05 0.71
C VAL A 78 6.11 2.86 -0.06
N PHE A 79 5.41 2.26 -1.03
CA PHE A 79 4.45 2.98 -1.88
C PHE A 79 3.14 3.32 -1.17
N PHE A 80 2.78 2.59 -0.12
CA PHE A 80 1.58 2.87 0.69
C PHE A 80 1.69 4.20 1.45
N PRO A 81 2.71 4.46 2.30
CA PRO A 81 2.85 5.76 2.95
C PRO A 81 3.17 6.88 1.96
N LEU A 82 3.82 6.59 0.82
CA LEU A 82 3.96 7.56 -0.27
C LEU A 82 2.58 7.99 -0.81
N ALA A 83 1.70 7.04 -1.10
CA ALA A 83 0.34 7.33 -1.56
C ALA A 83 -0.46 8.13 -0.51
N GLN A 84 -0.30 7.80 0.78
CA GLN A 84 -0.94 8.56 1.85
C GLN A 84 -0.42 10.00 1.93
N LEU A 85 0.89 10.21 1.77
CA LEU A 85 1.49 11.54 1.76
C LEU A 85 0.98 12.38 0.59
N LEU A 86 0.99 11.83 -0.62
CA LEU A 86 0.47 12.52 -1.82
C LEU A 86 -1.01 12.90 -1.64
N TYR A 87 -1.81 12.01 -1.05
CA TYR A 87 -3.21 12.30 -0.76
C TYR A 87 -3.36 13.46 0.23
N ARG A 88 -2.55 13.50 1.31
CA ARG A 88 -2.55 14.63 2.26
C ARG A 88 -2.11 15.94 1.61
N GLN A 89 -1.20 15.87 0.64
CA GLN A 89 -0.74 17.02 -0.15
C GLN A 89 -1.75 17.46 -1.24
N GLY A 90 -2.87 16.74 -1.40
CA GLY A 90 -3.89 17.05 -2.39
C GLY A 90 -3.62 16.48 -3.79
N ASP A 91 -2.53 15.73 -3.99
CA ASP A 91 -2.27 14.99 -5.23
C ASP A 91 -3.02 13.65 -5.23
N LEU A 92 -4.32 13.72 -5.50
CA LEU A 92 -5.20 12.55 -5.53
C LEU A 92 -4.80 11.55 -6.63
N ASP A 93 -4.45 12.04 -7.82
CA ASP A 93 -4.13 11.19 -8.96
C ASP A 93 -2.82 10.42 -8.71
N GLY A 94 -1.80 11.09 -8.15
CA GLY A 94 -0.56 10.46 -7.70
C GLY A 94 -0.78 9.47 -6.56
N ALA A 95 -1.64 9.80 -5.60
CA ALA A 95 -1.99 8.89 -4.51
C ALA A 95 -2.66 7.60 -5.01
N ILE A 96 -3.63 7.71 -5.93
CA ILE A 96 -4.30 6.54 -6.53
C ILE A 96 -3.30 5.71 -7.33
N PHE A 97 -2.39 6.36 -8.08
CA PHE A 97 -1.34 5.67 -8.82
C PHE A 97 -0.45 4.85 -7.88
N TRP A 98 0.16 5.46 -6.85
CA TRP A 98 1.11 4.77 -5.97
C TRP A 98 0.44 3.74 -5.06
N LEU A 99 -0.82 3.96 -4.65
CA LEU A 99 -1.63 2.95 -3.97
C LEU A 99 -1.74 1.67 -4.81
N ASN A 100 -2.10 1.83 -6.08
CA ASN A 100 -2.33 0.69 -6.97
C ASN A 100 -1.03 0.05 -7.47
N ALA A 101 0.03 0.83 -7.65
CA ALA A 101 1.39 0.32 -7.90
C ALA A 101 1.88 -0.54 -6.72
N GLY A 102 1.72 -0.06 -5.48
CA GLY A 102 2.02 -0.80 -4.26
C GLY A 102 1.21 -2.09 -4.15
N ARG A 103 -0.11 -2.02 -4.38
CA ARG A 103 -0.99 -3.18 -4.37
C ARG A 103 -0.58 -4.23 -5.41
N LEU A 104 -0.28 -3.82 -6.64
CA LEU A 104 0.12 -4.73 -7.72
C LEU A 104 1.41 -5.48 -7.35
N ARG A 105 2.46 -4.75 -6.97
CA ARG A 105 3.75 -5.35 -6.63
C ARG A 105 3.71 -6.17 -5.34
N ALA A 106 2.98 -5.74 -4.32
CA ALA A 106 2.81 -6.56 -3.11
C ALA A 106 2.04 -7.86 -3.39
N THR A 107 1.06 -7.82 -4.30
CA THR A 107 0.33 -9.01 -4.74
C THR A 107 1.24 -9.95 -5.54
N PHE A 108 2.10 -9.41 -6.40
CA PHE A 108 3.11 -10.17 -7.12
C PHE A 108 4.07 -10.86 -6.15
N ASP A 109 4.67 -10.13 -5.20
CA ASP A 109 5.59 -10.68 -4.20
C ASP A 109 4.92 -11.78 -3.36
N ALA A 110 3.68 -11.57 -2.92
CA ALA A 110 2.91 -12.58 -2.19
C ALA A 110 2.66 -13.87 -2.98
N ARG A 111 2.61 -13.79 -4.33
CA ARG A 111 2.45 -14.97 -5.20
C ARG A 111 3.74 -15.69 -5.45
N LEU A 112 4.86 -14.97 -5.45
CA LEU A 112 6.19 -15.57 -5.45
C LEU A 112 6.44 -16.32 -4.14
N CYS A 113 5.91 -15.82 -3.02
CA CYS A 113 6.08 -16.43 -1.71
C CYS A 113 5.55 -17.87 -1.65
N THR A 114 6.36 -18.79 -1.11
CA THR A 114 5.99 -20.19 -0.88
C THR A 114 5.08 -20.35 0.33
N ASP A 115 5.15 -19.43 1.30
CA ASP A 115 4.17 -19.32 2.38
C ASP A 115 2.92 -18.56 1.90
N ARG A 116 1.86 -19.31 1.60
CA ARG A 116 0.59 -18.75 1.12
C ARG A 116 -0.10 -17.82 2.13
N SER A 117 0.20 -17.95 3.42
CA SER A 117 -0.39 -17.06 4.44
C SER A 117 0.18 -15.64 4.39
N ALA A 118 1.36 -15.45 3.78
CA ALA A 118 1.99 -14.14 3.59
C ALA A 118 1.10 -13.15 2.79
N GLY A 119 0.17 -13.67 1.97
CA GLY A 119 -0.81 -12.85 1.26
C GLY A 119 -1.70 -12.00 2.17
N ALA A 120 -1.89 -12.38 3.44
CA ALA A 120 -2.60 -11.57 4.42
C ALA A 120 -1.92 -10.21 4.66
N GLY A 121 -0.59 -10.12 4.48
CA GLY A 121 0.17 -8.88 4.57
C GLY A 121 -0.27 -7.81 3.56
N VAL A 122 -0.70 -8.22 2.35
CA VAL A 122 -1.23 -7.29 1.35
C VAL A 122 -2.54 -6.65 1.84
N GLY A 123 -3.42 -7.46 2.45
CA GLY A 123 -4.65 -6.98 3.05
C GLY A 123 -4.41 -6.01 4.21
N ALA A 124 -3.42 -6.30 5.06
CA ALA A 124 -3.01 -5.42 6.15
C ALA A 124 -2.51 -4.06 5.64
N LEU A 125 -1.68 -4.05 4.59
CA LEU A 125 -1.22 -2.80 3.96
C LEU A 125 -2.38 -1.99 3.39
N MET A 126 -3.31 -2.63 2.68
CA MET A 126 -4.51 -1.97 2.15
C MET A 126 -5.41 -1.39 3.27
N ALA A 127 -5.45 -2.04 4.43
CA ALA A 127 -6.22 -1.55 5.58
C ALA A 127 -5.64 -0.28 6.20
N THR A 128 -4.34 0.01 6.00
CA THR A 128 -3.72 1.27 6.45
C THR A 128 -4.14 2.49 5.62
N MET A 129 -4.71 2.26 4.43
CA MET A 129 -5.02 3.34 3.50
C MET A 129 -6.30 4.08 3.89
N PRO A 130 -6.31 5.43 3.83
CA PRO A 130 -7.48 6.24 4.15
C PRO A 130 -8.73 5.73 3.42
N PRO A 131 -9.83 5.43 4.12
CA PRO A 131 -11.08 5.02 3.49
C PRO A 131 -11.59 6.02 2.46
N GLU A 132 -11.31 7.31 2.66
CA GLU A 132 -11.63 8.41 1.74
C GLU A 132 -10.88 8.25 0.42
N LEU A 133 -9.56 8.04 0.44
CA LEU A 133 -8.76 7.79 -0.75
C LEU A 133 -9.24 6.53 -1.50
N ARG A 134 -9.53 5.45 -0.76
CA ARG A 134 -10.04 4.20 -1.36
C ARG A 134 -11.40 4.39 -2.04
N ARG A 135 -12.23 5.31 -1.58
CA ARG A 135 -13.52 5.67 -2.20
C ARG A 135 -13.32 6.64 -3.37
N ALA A 136 -12.53 7.69 -3.16
CA ALA A 136 -12.33 8.78 -4.10
C ALA A 136 -11.77 8.33 -5.46
N GLN A 137 -11.03 7.21 -5.49
CA GLN A 137 -10.56 6.63 -6.76
C GLN A 137 -11.70 6.29 -7.74
N PHE A 138 -12.94 6.10 -7.25
CA PHE A 138 -14.11 5.78 -8.07
C PHE A 138 -15.02 6.98 -8.38
N ASP A 139 -14.66 8.19 -7.94
CA ASP A 139 -15.44 9.40 -8.22
C ASP A 139 -15.46 9.69 -9.74
N ASP A 140 -14.29 9.56 -10.38
CA ASP A 140 -14.11 9.65 -11.82
C ASP A 140 -13.57 8.32 -12.38
N THR A 141 -14.48 7.50 -12.88
CA THR A 141 -14.17 6.17 -13.39
C THR A 141 -13.38 6.21 -14.71
N GLY A 142 -13.57 7.24 -15.53
CA GLY A 142 -12.78 7.46 -16.74
C GLY A 142 -11.32 7.74 -16.40
N LYS A 143 -11.09 8.60 -15.42
CA LYS A 143 -9.75 8.88 -14.90
C LYS A 143 -9.14 7.64 -14.23
N LEU A 144 -9.91 6.88 -13.45
CA LEU A 144 -9.42 5.64 -12.84
C LEU A 144 -8.92 4.65 -13.90
N ARG A 145 -9.66 4.44 -15.01
CA ARG A 145 -9.20 3.58 -16.11
C ARG A 145 -7.83 4.05 -16.64
N ALA A 146 -7.65 5.35 -16.86
CA ALA A 146 -6.39 5.90 -17.33
C ALA A 146 -5.24 5.72 -16.32
N ILE A 147 -5.49 5.90 -15.02
CA ILE A 147 -4.48 5.67 -13.98
C ILE A 147 -4.10 4.19 -13.91
N MET A 148 -5.07 3.27 -14.01
CA MET A 148 -4.81 1.84 -13.94
C MET A 148 -3.97 1.34 -15.13
N GLU A 149 -4.23 1.81 -16.35
CA GLU A 149 -3.38 1.48 -17.49
C GLU A 149 -1.97 2.08 -17.35
N ARG A 150 -1.84 3.27 -16.75
CA ARG A 150 -0.52 3.83 -16.39
C ARG A 150 0.22 2.97 -15.38
N VAL A 151 -0.46 2.46 -14.34
CA VAL A 151 0.14 1.54 -13.34
C VAL A 151 0.63 0.26 -14.01
N ILE A 152 -0.17 -0.32 -14.90
CA ILE A 152 0.19 -1.56 -15.59
C ILE A 152 1.39 -1.33 -16.53
N THR A 153 1.36 -0.26 -17.33
CA THR A 153 2.46 0.11 -18.23
C THR A 153 3.75 0.40 -17.44
N TRP A 154 3.61 1.08 -16.31
CA TRP A 154 4.73 1.35 -15.41
C TRP A 154 5.33 0.05 -14.86
N ASP A 155 4.53 -0.90 -14.40
CA ASP A 155 5.02 -2.19 -13.89
C ASP A 155 5.65 -3.05 -14.99
N GLU A 156 5.15 -2.97 -16.23
CA GLU A 156 5.74 -3.62 -17.41
C GLU A 156 7.15 -3.15 -17.75
N THR A 157 7.46 -1.89 -17.44
CA THR A 157 8.69 -1.22 -17.86
C THR A 157 9.65 -0.93 -16.71
N THR A 158 9.22 -1.14 -15.46
CA THR A 158 10.02 -0.89 -14.26
C THR A 158 10.54 -2.21 -13.71
N PRO A 159 11.87 -2.40 -13.60
CA PRO A 159 12.44 -3.60 -12.98
C PRO A 159 12.03 -3.80 -11.52
N TYR A 160 12.31 -5.00 -11.00
CA TYR A 160 12.18 -5.32 -9.58
C TYR A 160 13.58 -5.50 -8.98
N ASP A 161 14.15 -4.42 -8.47
CA ASP A 161 15.51 -4.36 -7.91
C ASP A 161 15.47 -4.24 -6.38
N TYR A 162 14.66 -5.10 -5.74
CA TYR A 162 14.52 -5.19 -4.29
C TYR A 162 14.33 -6.66 -3.85
N ASP A 163 14.47 -6.95 -2.55
CA ASP A 163 14.26 -8.31 -2.03
C ASP A 163 12.77 -8.65 -1.92
N HIS A 164 12.26 -9.49 -2.83
CA HIS A 164 10.87 -9.97 -2.86
C HIS A 164 10.46 -10.79 -1.63
N ARG A 165 11.43 -11.33 -0.88
CA ARG A 165 11.17 -12.15 0.30
C ARG A 165 10.61 -11.33 1.47
N TRP A 166 10.63 -9.99 1.40
CA TRP A 166 10.09 -9.11 2.46
C TRP A 166 8.69 -9.51 2.93
N ILE A 167 7.83 -9.98 2.01
CA ILE A 167 6.44 -10.37 2.33
C ILE A 167 6.38 -11.64 3.19
N ALA A 168 7.38 -12.52 3.11
CA ALA A 168 7.45 -13.75 3.90
C ALA A 168 7.51 -13.46 5.41
N LEU A 169 8.02 -12.28 5.81
CA LEU A 169 8.03 -11.81 7.20
C LEU A 169 6.60 -11.61 7.78
N HIS A 170 5.58 -11.58 6.93
CA HIS A 170 4.17 -11.49 7.31
C HIS A 170 3.44 -12.84 7.28
N GLY A 171 4.13 -13.92 6.91
CA GLY A 171 3.57 -15.27 6.89
C GLY A 171 3.58 -15.96 8.26
N LEU A 172 2.76 -17.00 8.41
CA LEU A 172 2.79 -17.92 9.54
C LEU A 172 4.16 -18.59 9.68
N GLY A 173 4.89 -18.79 8.57
CA GLY A 173 6.25 -19.32 8.55
C GLY A 173 7.20 -18.46 9.39
N ALA A 174 7.21 -17.14 9.20
CA ALA A 174 8.04 -16.24 10.01
C ALA A 174 7.70 -16.32 11.50
N MET A 175 6.41 -16.42 11.86
CA MET A 175 6.01 -16.58 13.25
C MET A 175 6.47 -17.91 13.85
N ARG A 176 6.38 -19.01 13.09
CA ARG A 176 6.88 -20.33 13.53
C ARG A 176 8.39 -20.29 13.73
N HIS A 177 9.15 -19.75 12.77
CA HIS A 177 10.59 -19.59 12.90
C HIS A 177 11.03 -18.67 14.07
N GLY A 178 10.21 -17.69 14.44
CA GLY A 178 10.47 -16.83 15.61
C GLY A 178 10.11 -17.45 16.95
N LEU A 179 9.13 -18.36 16.99
CA LEU A 179 8.67 -19.04 18.22
C LEU A 179 9.38 -20.36 18.47
N GLU A 180 9.76 -21.07 17.43
CA GLU A 180 10.48 -22.34 17.48
C GLU A 180 11.97 -22.08 17.23
N ALA A 181 12.72 -21.85 18.30
CA ALA A 181 14.16 -22.01 18.27
C ALA A 181 14.50 -23.50 18.11
N GLY A 182 14.33 -24.06 16.91
CA GLY A 182 14.71 -25.45 16.66
C GLY A 182 13.97 -26.22 15.58
N ASP A 183 13.27 -25.59 14.63
CA ASP A 183 12.76 -26.35 13.48
C ASP A 183 13.95 -26.87 12.65
N ASN A 184 14.24 -28.16 12.79
CA ASN A 184 15.26 -28.91 12.06
C ASN A 184 14.74 -29.42 10.70
N GLY A 185 13.56 -28.95 10.26
CA GLY A 185 13.07 -29.19 8.92
C GLY A 185 14.03 -28.65 7.85
N PRO A 186 14.06 -29.25 6.65
CA PRO A 186 14.89 -28.75 5.57
C PRO A 186 14.45 -27.33 5.20
N ALA A 187 15.42 -26.41 5.11
CA ALA A 187 15.19 -25.05 4.66
C ALA A 187 14.41 -25.07 3.33
N GLN A 188 13.20 -24.52 3.36
CA GLN A 188 12.40 -24.33 2.16
C GLN A 188 12.70 -22.94 1.59
N PRO A 189 12.84 -22.80 0.26
CA PRO A 189 13.02 -21.48 -0.34
C PRO A 189 11.80 -20.61 -0.06
N LEU A 190 12.01 -19.33 0.24
CA LEU A 190 10.90 -18.40 0.51
C LEU A 190 10.14 -17.97 -0.75
N THR A 191 10.72 -18.22 -1.92
CA THR A 191 10.10 -17.92 -3.22
C THR A 191 10.06 -19.13 -4.13
N ILE A 192 9.07 -19.17 -5.03
CA ILE A 192 9.05 -20.08 -6.18
C ILE A 192 10.27 -19.85 -7.09
N PRO A 193 10.64 -20.85 -7.93
CA PRO A 193 11.70 -20.71 -8.93
C PRO A 193 11.58 -19.47 -9.83
N LYS A 194 12.71 -18.81 -10.11
CA LYS A 194 12.77 -17.54 -10.86
C LYS A 194 12.23 -17.61 -12.28
N ASP A 195 12.35 -18.76 -12.94
CA ASP A 195 11.82 -19.01 -14.28
C ASP A 195 10.28 -18.94 -14.36
N GLN A 196 9.59 -18.96 -13.22
CA GLN A 196 8.14 -18.78 -13.12
C GLN A 196 7.71 -17.32 -12.92
N TRP A 197 8.62 -16.42 -12.56
CA TRP A 197 8.28 -15.07 -12.10
C TRP A 197 7.61 -14.24 -13.19
N ASP A 198 8.08 -14.31 -14.44
CA ASP A 198 7.48 -13.59 -15.56
C ASP A 198 6.01 -13.99 -15.81
N ALA A 199 5.70 -15.28 -15.63
CA ALA A 199 4.33 -15.77 -15.75
C ALA A 199 3.45 -15.22 -14.61
N VAL A 200 3.98 -15.16 -13.38
CA VAL A 200 3.28 -14.58 -12.23
C VAL A 200 3.08 -13.07 -12.39
N ALA A 201 4.06 -12.34 -12.92
CA ALA A 201 3.95 -10.90 -13.19
C ALA A 201 2.84 -10.63 -14.22
N ARG A 202 2.86 -11.32 -15.37
CA ARG A 202 1.82 -11.22 -16.40
C ARG A 202 0.43 -11.52 -15.85
N LYS A 203 0.29 -12.59 -15.08
CA LYS A 203 -0.97 -12.96 -14.43
C LYS A 203 -1.45 -11.88 -13.45
N SER A 204 -0.53 -11.31 -12.66
CA SER A 204 -0.86 -10.26 -11.69
C SER A 204 -1.36 -8.98 -12.34
N ARG A 205 -0.76 -8.57 -13.46
CA ARG A 205 -1.26 -7.43 -14.25
C ARG A 205 -2.62 -7.71 -14.89
N ALA A 206 -2.81 -8.92 -15.44
CA ALA A 206 -4.08 -9.31 -16.04
C ALA A 206 -5.24 -9.30 -15.03
N GLU A 207 -5.04 -9.91 -13.86
CA GLU A 207 -6.07 -9.96 -12.82
C GLU A 207 -6.32 -8.58 -12.17
N LEU A 208 -5.30 -7.72 -12.08
CA LEU A 208 -5.51 -6.32 -11.69
C LEU A 208 -6.42 -5.61 -12.68
N ARG A 209 -6.14 -5.74 -13.99
CA ARG A 209 -6.95 -5.13 -15.06
C ARG A 209 -8.40 -5.60 -15.01
N GLU A 210 -8.60 -6.91 -14.92
CA GLU A 210 -9.94 -7.52 -14.83
C GLU A 210 -10.67 -7.04 -13.57
N GLY A 211 -10.02 -7.11 -12.40
CA GLY A 211 -10.62 -6.70 -11.13
C GLY A 211 -11.05 -5.23 -11.12
N PHE A 212 -10.26 -4.34 -11.72
CA PHE A 212 -10.63 -2.93 -11.83
C PHE A 212 -11.72 -2.67 -12.85
N ALA A 213 -11.73 -3.38 -13.99
CA ALA A 213 -12.83 -3.29 -14.94
C ALA A 213 -14.16 -3.69 -14.29
N LEU A 214 -14.19 -4.81 -13.55
CA LEU A 214 -15.37 -5.25 -12.80
C LEU A 214 -15.80 -4.25 -11.73
N ALA A 215 -14.85 -3.70 -10.97
CA ALA A 215 -15.14 -2.72 -9.93
C ALA A 215 -15.73 -1.42 -10.51
N ILE A 216 -15.15 -0.91 -11.60
CA ILE A 216 -15.65 0.27 -12.30
C ILE A 216 -17.05 0.02 -12.85
N ASP A 217 -17.25 -1.09 -13.57
CA ASP A 217 -18.55 -1.43 -14.15
C ASP A 217 -19.62 -1.58 -13.06
N SER A 218 -19.26 -2.11 -11.89
CA SER A 218 -20.14 -2.17 -10.73
C SER A 218 -20.51 -0.78 -10.22
N VAL A 219 -19.55 0.14 -10.09
CA VAL A 219 -19.81 1.52 -9.66
C VAL A 219 -20.68 2.25 -10.69
N GLU A 220 -20.40 2.12 -11.98
CA GLU A 220 -21.15 2.78 -13.06
C GLU A 220 -22.60 2.29 -13.13
N LYS A 221 -22.84 0.98 -12.97
CA LYS A 221 -24.20 0.41 -12.92
C LYS A 221 -25.00 0.86 -11.70
N ASN A 222 -24.33 1.06 -10.57
CA ASN A 222 -24.97 1.45 -9.31
C ASN A 222 -24.99 2.96 -9.07
N ARG A 223 -24.40 3.76 -9.97
CA ARG A 223 -24.38 5.22 -9.85
C ARG A 223 -25.81 5.73 -10.06
N PRO A 224 -26.39 6.48 -9.10
CA PRO A 224 -27.67 7.13 -9.31
C PRO A 224 -27.60 8.00 -10.56
N PRO A 225 -28.69 8.14 -11.34
CA PRO A 225 -28.75 9.09 -12.43
C PRO A 225 -28.31 10.46 -11.90
N GLN A 226 -27.30 11.08 -12.53
CA GLN A 226 -26.94 12.46 -12.24
C GLN A 226 -28.22 13.29 -12.31
N GLN A 227 -28.64 13.90 -11.21
CA GLN A 227 -29.76 14.84 -11.23
C GLN A 227 -29.39 15.97 -12.19
N ALA A 228 -30.00 15.96 -13.37
CA ALA A 228 -29.85 17.00 -14.35
C ALA A 228 -30.39 18.30 -13.75
N GLY A 229 -29.48 19.25 -13.48
CA GLY A 229 -29.79 20.67 -13.32
C GLY A 229 -30.74 21.04 -12.17
N ALA A 230 -30.26 20.99 -10.93
CA ALA A 230 -30.70 21.99 -9.96
C ALA A 230 -29.83 23.25 -10.17
N PRO A 231 -30.40 24.42 -10.50
CA PRO A 231 -29.63 25.65 -10.58
C PRO A 231 -28.94 25.91 -9.24
N GLN A 232 -27.63 26.20 -9.29
CA GLN A 232 -26.92 26.68 -8.10
C GLN A 232 -27.63 27.96 -7.61
N PRO A 233 -28.07 28.04 -6.33
CA PRO A 233 -28.51 29.30 -5.77
C PRO A 233 -27.34 30.28 -5.85
N GLY A 234 -27.59 31.41 -6.51
CA GLY A 234 -26.58 32.39 -6.90
C GLY A 234 -25.62 32.75 -5.78
N LYS A 235 -24.33 32.78 -6.10
CA LYS A 235 -23.34 33.45 -5.28
C LYS A 235 -23.73 34.92 -5.18
N PRO A 236 -23.77 35.53 -3.97
CA PRO A 236 -23.82 36.98 -3.86
C PRO A 236 -22.52 37.55 -4.46
N ASN A 237 -22.64 38.51 -5.38
CA ASN A 237 -21.48 39.25 -5.89
C ASN A 237 -20.82 40.05 -4.74
N PRO A 238 -19.48 40.08 -4.67
CA PRO A 238 -18.76 41.15 -3.97
C PRO A 238 -18.90 42.49 -4.69
#